data_AF-A0A167HSM3-F1
#
_entry.id   AF-A0A167HSM3-F1
#
_cell.length_a   1.000
_cell.length_b   1.000
_cell.length_c   1.000
_cell.angle_alpha   90.00
_cell.angle_beta   90.00
_cell.angle_gamma   90.00
#
_symmetry.space_group_name_H-M   'P 1'
#
loop_
_entity.id
_entity.type
_entity.pdbx_description
1 polymer ?
#
loop_
_entity_poly.entity_id
_entity_poly.type
_entity_poly.pdbx_seq_one_letter_code
_entity_poly.pdbx_strand_id
1 'polypeptide(L)'
;MLYINFEIGDTAKYKDFEKLYAYMVEIRQPDFKFDDTGPEFDWDTIPEDEVENALEELNTYLDQQVEPEVYRCKEKLPEYVREFLKHYLQHTSESPEYISDRDVVSIFNYLEFDFEVAMENLLTTDEYSGVVQFSTGNYPFGGLERFIATMAAYQIKSISCFDGFNHCELHWTSAYDFEFIPKSKNTKRTSKVAKIIKKLFK
;
A
#
# COMPACT_ATOMS: atom_id res chain seq x y z
N MET A 1 -1.48 17.59 -3.04
CA MET A 1 -1.80 16.45 -3.93
C MET A 1 -0.51 15.73 -4.18
N LEU A 2 -0.44 14.47 -3.76
CA LEU A 2 0.68 13.56 -3.94
C LEU A 2 0.34 12.59 -5.08
N TYR A 3 1.35 11.99 -5.70
CA TYR A 3 1.12 10.92 -6.67
C TYR A 3 2.30 9.96 -6.74
N ILE A 4 2.04 8.73 -7.18
CA ILE A 4 3.04 7.76 -7.60
C ILE A 4 2.67 7.26 -9.00
N ASN A 5 3.58 7.43 -9.95
CA ASN A 5 3.51 6.75 -11.24
C ASN A 5 4.16 5.38 -11.10
N PHE A 6 3.60 4.38 -11.77
CA PHE A 6 4.06 2.99 -11.66
C PHE A 6 3.96 2.23 -12.98
N GLU A 7 4.69 1.12 -13.05
CA GLU A 7 4.61 0.11 -14.09
C GLU A 7 3.96 -1.17 -13.54
N ILE A 8 3.15 -1.82 -14.38
CA ILE A 8 2.43 -3.05 -14.07
C ILE A 8 3.25 -4.23 -14.62
N GLY A 9 3.83 -5.03 -13.73
CA GLY A 9 4.58 -6.24 -14.11
C GLY A 9 3.68 -7.46 -14.37
N ASP A 10 2.52 -7.53 -13.71
CA ASP A 10 1.55 -8.62 -13.82
C ASP A 10 0.12 -8.08 -13.70
N THR A 11 -0.67 -8.22 -14.77
CA THR A 11 -2.04 -7.72 -14.84
C THR A 11 -3.00 -8.42 -13.86
N ALA A 12 -2.77 -9.71 -13.55
CA ALA A 12 -3.61 -10.42 -12.59
C ALA A 12 -3.34 -9.91 -11.17
N LYS A 13 -2.08 -9.68 -10.83
CA LYS A 13 -1.71 -9.08 -9.53
C LYS A 13 -2.14 -7.63 -9.42
N TYR A 14 -2.13 -6.86 -10.52
CA TYR A 14 -2.72 -5.52 -10.54
C TYR A 14 -4.20 -5.54 -10.17
N LYS A 15 -4.98 -6.50 -10.68
CA LYS A 15 -6.40 -6.66 -10.29
C LYS A 15 -6.60 -6.97 -8.81
N ASP A 16 -5.66 -7.69 -8.19
CA ASP A 16 -5.70 -7.89 -6.74
C ASP A 16 -5.36 -6.61 -5.99
N PHE A 17 -4.39 -5.82 -6.48
CA PHE A 17 -4.09 -4.50 -5.92
C PHE A 17 -5.29 -3.54 -6.03
N GLU A 18 -6.05 -3.57 -7.12
CA GLU A 18 -7.29 -2.79 -7.27
C GLU A 18 -8.29 -3.10 -6.15
N LYS A 19 -8.39 -4.37 -5.71
CA LYS A 19 -9.25 -4.76 -4.56
C LYS A 19 -8.73 -4.17 -3.25
N LEU A 20 -7.42 -4.23 -3.01
CA LEU A 20 -6.81 -3.60 -1.83
C LEU A 20 -7.01 -2.07 -1.85
N TYR A 21 -6.81 -1.44 -3.00
CA TYR A 21 -7.02 0.01 -3.17
C TYR A 21 -8.48 0.38 -2.90
N ALA A 22 -9.44 -0.36 -3.46
CA ALA A 22 -10.86 -0.15 -3.22
C ALA A 22 -11.21 -0.28 -1.73
N TYR A 23 -10.67 -1.29 -1.05
CA TYR A 23 -10.80 -1.45 0.39
C TYR A 23 -10.22 -0.25 1.16
N MET A 24 -9.02 0.22 0.80
CA MET A 24 -8.42 1.42 1.41
C MET A 24 -9.27 2.68 1.21
N VAL A 25 -9.98 2.81 0.09
CA VAL A 25 -10.94 3.91 -0.15
C VAL A 25 -12.18 3.76 0.73
N GLU A 26 -12.70 2.55 0.85
CA GLU A 26 -13.91 2.21 1.60
C GLU A 26 -13.75 2.51 3.09
N ILE A 27 -12.68 2.02 3.73
CA ILE A 27 -12.44 2.22 5.17
C ILE A 27 -12.25 3.69 5.58
N ARG A 28 -12.00 4.57 4.61
CA ARG A 28 -11.81 6.01 4.82
C ARG A 28 -13.09 6.82 4.62
N GLN A 29 -14.21 6.18 4.26
CA GLN A 29 -15.49 6.89 4.15
C GLN A 29 -16.00 7.28 5.56
N PRO A 30 -16.61 8.47 5.74
CA PRO A 30 -17.04 8.96 7.06
C PRO A 30 -18.04 8.06 7.80
N ASP A 31 -18.79 7.26 7.05
CA ASP A 31 -19.82 6.34 7.53
C ASP A 31 -19.36 4.88 7.56
N PHE A 32 -18.10 4.60 7.21
CA PHE A 32 -17.56 3.25 7.27
C PHE A 32 -17.58 2.71 8.69
N LYS A 33 -18.01 1.46 8.80
CA LYS A 33 -17.91 0.65 10.00
C LYS A 33 -17.45 -0.74 9.59
N PHE A 34 -16.56 -1.31 10.39
CA PHE A 34 -16.28 -2.74 10.24
C PHE A 34 -17.56 -3.51 10.52
N ASP A 35 -17.82 -4.52 9.71
CA ASP A 35 -18.95 -5.42 9.93
C ASP A 35 -18.70 -6.21 11.21
N ASP A 36 -19.45 -5.85 12.25
CA ASP A 36 -19.52 -6.52 13.54
C ASP A 36 -20.80 -7.36 13.67
N THR A 37 -21.54 -7.53 12.55
CA THR A 37 -22.75 -8.33 12.50
C THR A 37 -22.34 -9.80 12.39
N GLY A 38 -22.48 -10.52 13.49
CA GLY A 38 -22.31 -11.97 13.51
C GLY A 38 -23.40 -12.69 12.71
N PRO A 39 -23.19 -13.97 12.39
CA PRO A 39 -24.20 -14.78 11.73
C PRO A 39 -25.47 -14.87 12.61
N GLU A 40 -26.63 -14.66 11.99
CA GLU A 40 -27.93 -14.75 12.65
C GLU A 40 -28.55 -16.13 12.42
N PHE A 41 -28.87 -16.84 13.50
CA PHE A 41 -29.51 -18.16 13.46
C PHE A 41 -30.83 -18.14 14.23
N ASP A 42 -31.89 -18.70 13.62
CA ASP A 42 -33.13 -18.99 14.33
C ASP A 42 -32.99 -20.35 15.05
N TRP A 43 -32.39 -20.32 16.24
CA TRP A 43 -32.14 -21.52 17.06
C TRP A 43 -33.42 -22.28 17.42
N ASP A 44 -34.58 -21.65 17.35
CA ASP A 44 -35.87 -22.28 17.65
C ASP A 44 -36.42 -23.10 16.48
N THR A 45 -35.97 -22.83 15.24
CA THR A 45 -36.49 -23.50 14.03
C THR A 45 -35.44 -24.18 13.17
N ILE A 46 -34.16 -24.04 13.49
CA ILE A 46 -33.07 -24.67 12.75
C ILE A 46 -33.21 -26.22 12.76
N PRO A 47 -33.11 -26.89 11.60
CA PRO A 47 -33.08 -28.35 11.53
C PRO A 47 -31.91 -28.95 12.31
N GLU A 48 -32.11 -30.11 12.95
CA GLU A 48 -31.06 -30.79 13.73
C GLU A 48 -29.80 -31.10 12.91
N ASP A 49 -29.95 -31.40 11.61
CA ASP A 49 -28.86 -31.66 10.67
C ASP A 49 -28.10 -30.40 10.22
N GLU A 50 -28.60 -29.21 10.56
CA GLU A 50 -27.97 -27.92 10.27
C GLU A 50 -27.34 -27.26 11.52
N VAL A 51 -27.64 -27.76 12.73
CA VAL A 51 -27.11 -27.22 14.00
C VAL A 51 -25.58 -27.25 14.04
N GLU A 52 -24.95 -28.33 13.56
CA GLU A 52 -23.49 -28.46 13.56
C GLU A 52 -22.82 -27.39 12.67
N ASN A 53 -23.38 -27.13 11.49
CA ASN A 53 -22.89 -26.09 10.59
C ASN A 53 -23.06 -24.69 11.18
N ALA A 54 -24.21 -24.41 11.81
CA ALA A 54 -24.45 -23.13 12.47
C ALA A 54 -23.50 -22.88 13.65
N LEU A 55 -23.18 -23.92 14.43
CA LEU A 55 -22.18 -23.84 15.48
C LEU A 55 -20.77 -23.65 14.92
N GLU A 56 -20.40 -24.32 13.83
CA GLU A 56 -19.11 -24.13 13.16
C GLU A 56 -18.95 -22.70 12.63
N GLU A 57 -19.99 -22.15 12.00
CA GLU A 57 -20.01 -20.78 11.50
C GLU A 57 -19.94 -19.76 12.64
N LEU A 58 -20.70 -19.96 13.73
CA LEU A 58 -20.64 -19.09 14.92
C LEU A 58 -19.25 -19.13 15.56
N ASN A 59 -18.67 -20.31 15.77
CA ASN A 59 -17.33 -20.44 16.36
C ASN A 59 -16.27 -19.82 15.46
N THR A 60 -16.38 -20.02 14.15
CA THR A 60 -15.49 -19.40 13.16
C THR A 60 -15.57 -17.88 13.24
N TYR A 61 -16.78 -17.31 13.31
CA TYR A 61 -16.96 -15.88 13.51
C TYR A 61 -16.32 -15.41 14.82
N LEU A 62 -16.59 -16.09 15.94
CA LEU A 62 -16.02 -15.72 17.25
C LEU A 62 -14.48 -15.76 17.26
N ASP A 63 -13.88 -16.76 16.63
CA ASP A 63 -12.42 -16.86 16.48
C ASP A 63 -11.85 -15.70 15.66
N GLN A 64 -12.57 -15.26 14.61
CA GLN A 64 -12.18 -14.08 13.82
C GLN A 64 -12.26 -12.79 14.64
N GLN A 65 -13.18 -12.70 15.60
CA GLN A 65 -13.30 -11.54 16.49
C GLN A 65 -12.21 -11.47 17.57
N VAL A 66 -11.42 -12.53 17.78
CA VAL A 66 -10.29 -12.51 18.74
C VAL A 66 -9.15 -11.61 18.26
N GLU A 67 -8.81 -11.69 16.97
CA GLU A 67 -7.77 -10.87 16.32
C GLU A 67 -8.27 -10.40 14.93
N PRO A 68 -9.26 -9.48 14.88
CA PRO A 68 -9.97 -9.13 13.65
C PRO A 68 -9.06 -8.53 12.58
N GLU A 69 -8.02 -7.79 12.97
CA GLU A 69 -7.00 -7.27 12.05
C GLU A 69 -6.15 -8.36 11.38
N VAL A 70 -5.87 -9.46 12.08
CA VAL A 70 -5.14 -10.61 11.53
C VAL A 70 -6.01 -11.29 10.48
N TYR A 71 -7.30 -11.45 10.76
CA TYR A 71 -8.25 -12.01 9.81
C TYR A 71 -8.40 -11.13 8.57
N ARG A 72 -8.66 -9.83 8.73
CA ARG A 72 -8.75 -8.88 7.61
C ARG A 72 -7.47 -8.85 6.78
N CYS A 73 -6.30 -8.88 7.41
CA CYS A 73 -5.02 -8.96 6.70
C CYS A 73 -4.95 -10.22 5.81
N LYS A 74 -5.37 -11.38 6.33
CA LYS A 74 -5.40 -12.64 5.57
C LYS A 74 -6.43 -12.65 4.45
N GLU A 75 -7.56 -11.99 4.67
CA GLU A 75 -8.65 -11.89 3.70
C GLU A 75 -8.31 -10.92 2.56
N LYS A 76 -7.77 -9.73 2.89
CA LYS A 76 -7.54 -8.64 1.94
C LYS A 76 -6.20 -8.73 1.22
N LEU A 77 -5.19 -9.36 1.80
CA LEU A 77 -3.88 -9.55 1.16
C LEU A 77 -3.73 -10.99 0.67
N PRO A 78 -3.50 -11.24 -0.63
CA PRO A 78 -3.17 -12.58 -1.11
C PRO A 78 -1.92 -13.17 -0.43
N GLU A 79 -1.81 -14.51 -0.35
CA GLU A 79 -0.67 -15.19 0.29
C GLU A 79 0.68 -14.74 -0.30
N TYR A 80 0.79 -14.60 -1.62
CA TYR A 80 2.04 -14.16 -2.25
C TYR A 80 2.45 -12.74 -1.83
N VAL A 81 1.48 -11.88 -1.52
CA VAL A 81 1.72 -10.51 -1.02
C VAL A 81 2.24 -10.59 0.40
N ARG A 82 1.59 -11.37 1.26
CA ARG A 82 2.02 -11.56 2.64
C ARG A 82 3.44 -12.13 2.72
N GLU A 83 3.74 -13.15 1.94
CA GLU A 83 5.09 -13.74 1.85
C GLU A 83 6.14 -12.72 1.37
N PHE A 84 5.81 -11.93 0.34
CA PHE A 84 6.70 -10.85 -0.10
C PHE A 84 6.95 -9.82 1.01
N LEU A 85 5.90 -9.40 1.71
CA LEU A 85 6.00 -8.43 2.79
C LEU A 85 6.78 -8.97 4.00
N LYS A 86 6.68 -10.27 4.31
CA LYS A 86 7.56 -10.91 5.30
C LYS A 86 9.03 -10.78 4.90
N HIS A 87 9.36 -11.12 3.66
CA HIS A 87 10.74 -11.01 3.17
C HIS A 87 11.23 -9.55 3.16
N TYR A 88 10.37 -8.60 2.79
CA TYR A 88 10.68 -7.18 2.88
C TYR A 88 10.99 -6.74 4.32
N LEU A 89 10.19 -7.16 5.30
CA LEU A 89 10.42 -6.87 6.71
C LEU A 89 11.70 -7.54 7.24
N GLN A 90 11.98 -8.78 6.84
CA GLN A 90 13.22 -9.47 7.20
C GLN A 90 14.44 -8.73 6.65
N HIS A 91 14.35 -8.25 5.41
CA HIS A 91 15.43 -7.54 4.72
C HIS A 91 15.72 -6.16 5.33
N THR A 92 14.68 -5.47 5.79
CA THR A 92 14.79 -4.12 6.38
C THR A 92 15.04 -4.12 7.88
N SER A 93 14.90 -5.27 8.56
CA SER A 93 15.13 -5.40 10.00
C SER A 93 16.61 -5.43 10.35
N GLU A 94 17.00 -4.67 11.39
CA GLU A 94 18.34 -4.75 11.99
C GLU A 94 18.59 -6.10 12.70
N SER A 95 17.51 -6.77 13.13
CA SER A 95 17.54 -8.13 13.66
C SER A 95 16.63 -9.01 12.79
N PRO A 96 17.17 -9.75 11.81
CA PRO A 96 16.38 -10.56 10.87
C PRO A 96 15.78 -11.81 11.51
N GLU A 97 15.76 -11.92 12.84
CA GLU A 97 15.19 -13.05 13.55
C GLU A 97 13.65 -13.07 13.38
N TYR A 98 13.15 -14.26 13.04
CA TYR A 98 11.75 -14.66 12.83
C TYR A 98 10.71 -13.55 12.68
N ILE A 99 10.55 -13.04 11.45
CA ILE A 99 9.38 -12.26 11.05
C ILE A 99 8.18 -13.19 10.87
N SER A 100 7.11 -12.90 11.58
CA SER A 100 5.86 -13.66 11.64
C SER A 100 4.75 -12.99 10.83
N ASP A 101 3.60 -13.67 10.71
CA ASP A 101 2.38 -13.07 10.13
C ASP A 101 1.96 -11.78 10.86
N ARG A 102 2.24 -11.66 12.16
CA ARG A 102 1.91 -10.46 12.95
C ARG A 102 2.68 -9.24 12.51
N ASP A 103 3.88 -9.43 11.97
CA ASP A 103 4.70 -8.32 11.47
C ASP A 103 4.13 -7.78 10.15
N VAL A 104 3.57 -8.65 9.30
CA VAL A 104 2.82 -8.22 8.09
C VAL A 104 1.57 -7.45 8.47
N VAL A 105 0.88 -7.86 9.55
CA VAL A 105 -0.28 -7.13 10.08
C VAL A 105 0.08 -5.70 10.46
N SER A 106 1.32 -5.42 10.87
CA SER A 106 1.76 -4.03 11.12
C SER A 106 1.79 -3.16 9.85
N ILE A 107 2.16 -3.74 8.69
CA ILE A 107 2.08 -3.04 7.40
C ILE A 107 0.61 -2.87 7.00
N PHE A 108 -0.21 -3.90 7.19
CA PHE A 108 -1.64 -3.82 6.88
C PHE A 108 -2.36 -2.76 7.73
N ASN A 109 -2.14 -2.76 9.04
CA ASN A 109 -2.66 -1.72 9.95
C ASN A 109 -2.18 -0.32 9.57
N TYR A 110 -0.93 -0.19 9.10
CA TYR A 110 -0.44 1.06 8.55
C TYR A 110 -1.28 1.52 7.35
N LEU A 111 -1.59 0.63 6.41
CA LEU A 111 -2.44 0.94 5.26
C LEU A 111 -3.88 1.28 5.67
N GLU A 112 -4.39 0.64 6.73
CA GLU A 112 -5.74 0.88 7.23
C GLU A 112 -5.87 2.25 7.92
N PHE A 113 -4.98 2.53 8.87
CA PHE A 113 -5.19 3.59 9.86
C PHE A 113 -4.13 4.69 9.81
N ASP A 114 -2.86 4.33 9.63
CA ASP A 114 -1.74 5.29 9.75
C ASP A 114 -1.36 5.95 8.42
N PHE A 115 -1.81 5.41 7.29
CA PHE A 115 -1.63 6.01 5.98
C PHE A 115 -2.65 7.14 5.81
N GLU A 116 -2.38 8.26 6.49
CA GLU A 116 -3.20 9.46 6.64
C GLU A 116 -3.31 10.28 5.34
N VAL A 117 -3.85 9.64 4.31
CA VAL A 117 -4.15 10.23 3.01
C VAL A 117 -5.60 9.96 2.62
N ALA A 118 -6.20 10.89 1.90
CA ALA A 118 -7.40 10.61 1.12
C ALA A 118 -6.97 10.01 -0.21
N MET A 119 -7.49 8.81 -0.50
CA MET A 119 -7.26 8.11 -1.75
C MET A 119 -8.13 8.75 -2.83
N GLU A 120 -7.51 9.40 -3.83
CA GLU A 120 -8.24 10.22 -4.81
C GLU A 120 -8.54 9.42 -6.07
N ASN A 121 -7.50 8.87 -6.72
CA ASN A 121 -7.65 8.14 -7.96
C ASN A 121 -6.61 7.01 -8.09
N LEU A 122 -7.02 5.90 -8.68
CA LEU A 122 -6.16 4.89 -9.28
C LEU A 122 -6.50 4.84 -10.77
N LEU A 123 -5.56 5.25 -11.62
CA LEU A 123 -5.78 5.37 -13.06
C LEU A 123 -4.73 4.55 -13.82
N THR A 124 -5.15 3.83 -14.84
CA THR A 124 -4.25 3.27 -15.85
C THR A 124 -3.98 4.33 -16.93
N THR A 125 -2.72 4.53 -17.27
CA THR A 125 -2.31 5.44 -18.35
C THR A 125 -2.16 4.70 -19.67
N ASP A 126 -1.79 3.43 -19.61
CA ASP A 126 -1.82 2.46 -20.71
C ASP A 126 -1.94 1.02 -20.16
N GLU A 127 -1.66 0.01 -20.98
CA GLU A 127 -1.74 -1.41 -20.58
C GLU A 127 -0.70 -1.83 -19.53
N TYR A 128 0.37 -1.06 -19.37
CA TYR A 128 1.54 -1.41 -18.55
C TYR A 128 1.90 -0.35 -17.51
N SER A 129 1.14 0.74 -17.41
CA SER A 129 1.46 1.84 -16.52
C SER A 129 0.23 2.52 -15.96
N GLY A 130 0.42 3.18 -14.82
CA GLY A 130 -0.64 3.94 -14.19
C GLY A 130 -0.11 4.96 -13.20
N VAL A 131 -1.07 5.65 -12.58
CA VAL A 131 -0.84 6.62 -11.54
C VAL A 131 -1.82 6.41 -10.40
N VAL A 132 -1.30 6.46 -9.19
CA VAL A 132 -2.11 6.54 -7.98
C VAL A 132 -1.95 7.95 -7.40
N GLN A 133 -3.08 8.59 -7.10
CA GLN A 133 -3.16 9.94 -6.60
C GLN A 133 -3.82 9.92 -5.23
N PHE A 134 -3.27 10.74 -4.33
CA PHE A 134 -3.80 10.90 -2.99
C PHE A 134 -3.59 12.33 -2.50
N SER A 135 -4.42 12.77 -1.58
CA SER A 135 -4.28 14.06 -0.92
C SER A 135 -4.05 13.88 0.57
N THR A 136 -3.35 14.81 1.19
CA THR A 136 -3.11 14.80 2.63
C THR A 136 -3.08 16.23 3.14
N GLY A 137 -3.53 16.42 4.39
CA GLY A 137 -3.37 17.67 5.12
C GLY A 137 -2.00 17.80 5.79
N ASN A 138 -1.24 16.70 5.87
CA ASN A 138 0.00 16.62 6.63
C ASN A 138 1.21 16.83 5.70
N TYR A 139 1.93 17.94 5.87
CA TYR A 139 3.19 18.21 5.18
C TYR A 139 4.29 18.58 6.19
N PRO A 140 5.45 17.90 6.17
CA PRO A 140 5.86 16.85 5.25
C PRO A 140 5.12 15.51 5.45
N PHE A 141 4.79 14.85 4.33
CA PHE A 141 4.20 13.51 4.36
C PHE A 141 5.31 12.47 4.27
N GLY A 142 5.57 11.78 5.39
CA GLY A 142 6.41 10.59 5.43
C GLY A 142 5.58 9.31 5.34
N GLY A 143 6.19 8.19 4.93
CA GLY A 143 5.55 6.87 4.99
C GLY A 143 5.07 6.30 3.66
N LEU A 144 5.37 6.96 2.53
CA LEU A 144 5.14 6.38 1.21
C LEU A 144 5.87 5.05 1.02
N GLU A 145 6.94 4.81 1.76
CA GLU A 145 7.79 3.64 1.64
C GLU A 145 7.02 2.34 1.85
N ARG A 146 6.19 2.25 2.90
CA ARG A 146 5.39 1.05 3.18
C ARG A 146 4.33 0.81 2.11
N PHE A 147 3.75 1.88 1.57
CA PHE A 147 2.79 1.79 0.47
C PHE A 147 3.49 1.35 -0.84
N ILE A 148 4.66 1.90 -1.15
CA ILE A 148 5.48 1.51 -2.31
C ILE A 148 5.95 0.05 -2.20
N ALA A 149 6.37 -0.40 -1.02
CA ALA A 149 6.71 -1.80 -0.77
C ALA A 149 5.51 -2.72 -0.96
N THR A 150 4.31 -2.28 -0.54
CA THR A 150 3.06 -3.00 -0.79
C THR A 150 2.76 -3.08 -2.29
N MET A 151 2.89 -1.99 -3.05
CA MET A 151 2.74 -2.02 -4.52
C MET A 151 3.71 -3.01 -5.16
N ALA A 152 4.97 -3.03 -4.72
CA ALA A 152 5.98 -3.97 -5.23
C ALA A 152 5.62 -5.44 -4.99
N ALA A 153 4.92 -5.75 -3.88
CA ALA A 153 4.40 -7.09 -3.59
C ALA A 153 3.39 -7.58 -4.64
N TYR A 154 2.65 -6.66 -5.26
CA TYR A 154 1.75 -6.92 -6.39
C TYR A 154 2.46 -6.85 -7.75
N GLN A 155 3.80 -6.81 -7.78
CA GLN A 155 4.60 -6.58 -8.98
C GLN A 155 4.25 -5.26 -9.68
N ILE A 156 3.86 -4.25 -8.91
CA ILE A 156 3.65 -2.88 -9.38
C ILE A 156 4.87 -2.07 -8.98
N LYS A 157 5.71 -1.71 -9.97
CA LYS A 157 6.96 -0.97 -9.72
C LYS A 157 6.72 0.52 -9.82
N SER A 158 6.82 1.21 -8.69
CA SER A 158 6.79 2.66 -8.63
C SER A 158 8.02 3.26 -9.35
N ILE A 159 7.81 4.17 -10.31
CA ILE A 159 8.89 4.76 -11.14
C ILE A 159 9.18 6.22 -10.81
N SER A 160 8.18 6.97 -10.36
CA SER A 160 8.33 8.34 -9.91
C SER A 160 7.20 8.74 -8.97
N CYS A 161 7.44 9.71 -8.11
CA CYS A 161 6.40 10.25 -7.24
C CYS A 161 6.54 11.76 -7.06
N PHE A 162 5.49 12.38 -6.54
CA PHE A 162 5.57 13.68 -5.89
C PHE A 162 5.24 13.50 -4.41
N ASP A 163 6.24 13.72 -3.55
CA ASP A 163 6.18 13.50 -2.09
C ASP A 163 5.63 14.70 -1.30
N GLY A 164 5.21 15.77 -2.01
CA GLY A 164 4.74 17.01 -1.42
C GLY A 164 5.75 18.15 -1.48
N PHE A 165 7.04 17.85 -1.73
CA PHE A 165 8.11 18.85 -1.90
C PHE A 165 8.81 18.70 -3.25
N ASN A 166 9.14 17.46 -3.60
CA ASN A 166 9.99 17.11 -4.72
C ASN A 166 9.28 16.14 -5.66
N HIS A 167 9.55 16.30 -6.95
CA HIS A 167 9.33 15.22 -7.90
C HIS A 167 10.54 14.30 -7.79
N CYS A 168 10.33 13.04 -7.45
CA CYS A 168 11.39 12.06 -7.28
C CYS A 168 11.26 10.97 -8.34
N GLU A 169 12.39 10.50 -8.87
CA GLU A 169 12.46 9.20 -9.54
C GLU A 169 12.76 8.15 -8.50
N LEU A 170 12.17 6.97 -8.64
CA LEU A 170 12.46 5.84 -7.77
C LEU A 170 13.41 4.90 -8.52
N HIS A 171 14.59 4.70 -7.96
CA HIS A 171 15.56 3.76 -8.49
C HIS A 171 15.59 2.51 -7.62
N TRP A 172 15.01 1.43 -8.13
CA TRP A 172 15.04 0.12 -7.49
C TRP A 172 16.41 -0.53 -7.64
N THR A 173 17.05 -0.87 -6.54
CA THR A 173 18.34 -1.59 -6.51
C THR A 173 18.15 -3.07 -6.21
N SER A 174 17.02 -3.45 -5.62
CA SER A 174 16.61 -4.83 -5.41
C SER A 174 15.08 -4.95 -5.54
N ALA A 175 14.52 -6.11 -5.16
CA ALA A 175 13.07 -6.26 -5.03
C ALA A 175 12.50 -5.47 -3.83
N TYR A 176 13.34 -5.17 -2.83
CA TYR A 176 12.94 -4.59 -1.55
C TYR A 176 13.50 -3.17 -1.34
N ASP A 177 14.56 -2.82 -2.04
CA ASP A 177 15.27 -1.55 -1.88
C ASP A 177 15.05 -0.63 -3.07
N PHE A 178 14.79 0.63 -2.76
CA PHE A 178 14.74 1.71 -3.73
C PHE A 178 15.19 3.02 -3.09
N GLU A 179 15.69 3.92 -3.94
CA GLU A 179 16.10 5.25 -3.53
C GLU A 179 15.24 6.30 -4.22
N PHE A 180 14.82 7.33 -3.47
CA PHE A 180 14.23 8.53 -4.05
C PHE A 180 15.33 9.45 -4.56
N ILE A 181 15.32 9.72 -5.86
CA ILE A 181 16.24 10.65 -6.51
C ILE A 181 15.45 11.90 -6.88
N PRO A 182 15.59 13.02 -6.15
CA PRO A 182 14.89 14.26 -6.48
C PRO A 182 15.28 14.73 -7.89
N LYS A 183 14.29 14.94 -8.75
CA LYS A 183 14.46 15.68 -10.00
C LYS A 183 14.83 17.10 -9.63
N SER A 184 16.12 17.43 -9.71
CA SER A 184 16.59 18.78 -9.45
C SER A 184 15.75 19.76 -10.29
N LYS A 185 15.08 20.72 -9.63
CA LYS A 185 14.48 21.87 -10.32
C LYS A 185 15.64 22.69 -10.90
N ASN A 186 16.07 22.34 -12.12
CA ASN A 186 17.27 22.82 -12.76
C ASN A 186 18.56 22.53 -11.96
N THR A 187 19.37 21.61 -12.50
CA THR A 187 20.75 22.02 -12.74
C THR A 187 20.67 23.32 -13.53
N LYS A 188 20.81 24.46 -12.85
CA LYS A 188 21.52 25.57 -13.47
C LYS A 188 22.85 24.98 -13.88
N ARG A 189 22.95 24.50 -15.12
CA ARG A 189 24.20 24.49 -15.88
C ARG A 189 24.62 25.96 -15.97
N THR A 190 25.11 26.52 -14.87
CA THR A 190 26.13 27.55 -14.87
C THR A 190 27.47 26.88 -15.17
N SER A 191 27.51 26.03 -16.20
CA SER A 191 28.73 25.45 -16.74
C SER A 191 29.46 26.56 -17.50
N LYS A 192 30.22 27.40 -16.79
CA LYS A 192 31.34 28.26 -17.25
C LYS A 192 31.13 29.22 -18.45
N VAL A 193 30.14 29.06 -19.33
CA VAL A 193 29.93 29.86 -20.55
C VAL A 193 29.36 31.24 -20.22
N ALA A 194 28.46 31.34 -19.22
CA ALA A 194 27.93 32.64 -18.77
C ALA A 194 28.99 33.52 -18.05
N LYS A 195 30.08 32.93 -17.52
CA LYS A 195 31.21 33.70 -16.96
C LYS A 195 32.18 34.21 -18.03
N ILE A 196 32.22 33.60 -19.21
CA ILE A 196 33.08 34.04 -20.32
C ILE A 196 32.42 35.20 -21.08
N ILE A 197 31.10 35.17 -21.29
CA ILE A 197 30.39 36.25 -22.00
C ILE A 197 30.37 37.56 -21.19
N LYS A 198 30.35 37.50 -19.85
CA LYS A 198 30.40 38.70 -18.99
C LYS A 198 31.79 39.35 -18.90
N LYS A 199 32.84 38.69 -19.41
CA LYS A 199 34.22 39.19 -19.44
C LYS A 199 34.63 39.78 -20.80
N LEU A 200 33.77 39.66 -21.81
CA LEU A 200 33.97 40.20 -23.16
C LEU A 200 33.15 41.48 -23.43
N PHE A 201 32.30 41.90 -22.48
CA PHE A 201 31.47 43.10 -22.57
C PHE A 201 31.57 44.02 -21.34
N LYS A 202 32.71 44.00 -20.64
CA LYS A 202 33.10 45.03 -19.67
C LYS A 202 34.60 45.22 -19.67
#